data_AF-A0A2M7M609-F1
#
_entry.id   AF-A0A2M7M609-F1
#
_cell.length_a   1.000
_cell.length_b   1.000
_cell.length_c   1.000
_cell.angle_alpha   90.00
_cell.angle_beta   90.00
_cell.angle_gamma   90.00
#
_symmetry.space_group_name_H-M   'P 1'
#
loop_
_entity.id
_entity.type
_entity.pdbx_description
1 polymer ?
#
loop_
_entity_poly.entity_id
_entity_poly.type
_entity_poly.pdbx_seq_one_letter_code
_entity_poly.pdbx_strand_id
1 'polypeptide(L)' 'MYKLTIENPRVEALVKELYEDGSLASDPAFIAFLQKQKIIRDLRESFIQLQNGQTLSSDEVFESVYMQLEGAKND' A
#
# COMPACT_ATOMS: atom_id res chain seq x y z
N MET A 1 13.45 -1.83 0.07
CA MET A 1 13.76 -0.61 0.85
C MET A 1 13.03 0.55 0.19
N TYR A 2 12.00 1.11 0.81
CA TYR A 2 11.29 2.27 0.26
C TYR A 2 12.09 3.54 0.58
N LYS A 3 12.57 4.25 -0.44
CA LYS A 3 13.22 5.55 -0.27
C LYS A 3 12.12 6.61 -0.24
N LEU A 4 11.87 7.24 0.91
CA LEU A 4 10.95 8.36 0.98
C LEU A 4 11.58 9.57 0.30
N THR A 5 10.90 10.11 -0.70
CA THR A 5 11.20 11.43 -1.25
C THR A 5 10.22 12.40 -0.59
N ILE A 6 10.69 13.16 0.40
CA ILE A 6 9.89 14.22 1.03
C ILE A 6 10.10 15.48 0.18
N GLU A 7 9.09 15.85 -0.61
CA GLU A 7 9.19 16.99 -1.53
C GLU A 7 9.13 18.35 -0.81
N ASN A 8 8.69 18.37 0.46
CA ASN A 8 8.59 19.58 1.25
C ASN A 8 9.85 19.78 2.13
N PRO A 9 10.70 20.78 1.84
CA PRO A 9 11.98 20.96 2.53
C PRO A 9 11.84 21.31 4.02
N ARG A 10 10.72 21.89 4.45
CA ARG A 10 10.47 22.15 5.89
C ARG A 10 10.13 20.88 6.65
N VAL A 11 9.38 19.98 6.02
CA VAL A 11 9.03 18.68 6.60
C VAL A 11 10.26 17.79 6.64
N GLU A 12 11.10 17.82 5.60
CA GLU A 12 12.37 17.10 5.59
C GLU A 12 13.30 17.54 6.71
N ALA A 13 13.43 18.86 6.95
CA ALA A 13 14.22 19.39 8.06
C ALA A 13 13.69 18.95 9.43
N LEU A 14 12.38 19.05 9.65
CA LEU A 14 11.73 18.64 10.90
C LEU A 14 11.91 17.13 11.16
N VAL A 15 11.81 16.31 10.10
CA VAL A 15 12.03 14.86 10.20
C VAL A 15 13.49 14.53 10.51
N LYS A 16 14.46 15.25 9.92
CA LYS A 16 15.88 15.07 10.26
C LYS A 16 16.19 15.46 11.70
N GLU A 17 15.56 16.52 12.21
CA GLU A 17 15.74 17.02 13.57
C GLU A 17 15.10 16.08 14.62
N LEU A 18 13.94 15.50 14.33
CA LEU A 18 13.23 14.60 15.26
C LEU A 18 13.78 13.17 15.29
N TYR A 19 14.46 12.74 14.22
CA TYR A 19 14.87 11.35 14.02
C TYR A 19 16.37 11.24 13.67
N GLU A 20 17.22 12.08 14.28
CA GLU A 20 18.65 12.26 13.98
C GLU A 20 19.43 10.98 13.61
N ASP A 21 19.13 9.83 14.24
CA ASP A 21 19.65 8.49 13.88
C ASP A 21 18.58 7.37 13.94
N GLY A 22 17.31 7.75 14.08
CA GLY A 22 16.20 6.82 14.33
C GLY A 22 15.58 6.30 13.04
N SER A 23 15.45 4.98 12.92
CA SER A 23 14.68 4.38 11.83
C SER A 23 13.22 4.82 11.92
N LEU A 24 12.82 5.73 11.02
CA LEU A 24 11.41 6.11 10.79
C LEU A 24 10.52 4.89 10.56
N ALA A 25 11.08 3.77 10.09
CA ALA A 25 10.34 2.55 9.81
C ALA A 25 9.68 1.91 11.03
N SER A 26 10.09 2.28 12.25
CA SER A 26 9.52 1.78 13.51
C SER A 26 8.64 2.78 14.25
N ASP A 27 8.49 4.01 13.76
CA ASP A 27 7.64 5.01 14.41
C ASP A 27 6.15 4.71 14.18
N PRO A 28 5.32 4.50 15.23
CA PRO A 28 3.92 4.14 15.07
C PRO A 28 3.08 5.20 14.35
N ALA A 29 3.35 6.49 14.58
CA ALA A 29 2.61 7.57 13.95
C ALA A 29 2.94 7.67 12.45
N PHE A 30 4.21 7.47 12.10
CA PHE A 30 4.68 7.40 10.73
C PHE A 30 4.12 6.17 9.98
N ILE A 31 4.12 5.00 10.61
CA ILE A 31 3.49 3.79 10.05
C ILE A 31 2.00 4.05 9.80
N ALA A 32 1.29 4.64 10.77
CA ALA A 32 -0.13 4.98 10.62
C ALA A 32 -0.37 5.98 9.47
N PHE A 33 0.51 6.97 9.31
CA PHE A 33 0.47 7.90 8.18
C PHE A 33 0.64 7.18 6.84
N LEU A 34 1.65 6.31 6.71
CA LEU A 34 1.90 5.54 5.49
C LEU A 34 0.74 4.60 5.16
N GLN A 35 0.16 3.94 6.17
CA GLN A 35 -1.03 3.10 6.01
C GLN A 35 -2.21 3.92 5.48
N LYS A 36 -2.46 5.12 6.03
CA LYS A 36 -3.51 6.02 5.55
C LYS A 36 -3.29 6.43 4.10
N GLN A 37 -2.06 6.78 3.72
CA GLN A 37 -1.72 7.12 2.33
C GLN A 37 -1.94 5.94 1.39
N LYS A 38 -1.52 4.73 1.80
CA LYS A 38 -1.76 3.50 1.05
C LYS A 38 -3.26 3.25 0.83
N ILE A 39 -4.08 3.33 1.88
CA ILE A 39 -5.54 3.13 1.76
C ILE A 39 -6.15 4.14 0.77
N ILE A 40 -5.78 5.42 0.85
CA ILE A 40 -6.29 6.45 -0.07
C ILE A 40 -5.91 6.14 -1.52
N ARG A 41 -4.66 5.72 -1.76
CA ARG A 41 -4.19 5.33 -3.09
C ARG A 41 -4.93 4.10 -3.60
N ASP A 42 -5.00 3.05 -2.79
CA ASP A 42 -5.63 1.79 -3.16
C ASP A 42 -7.13 2.02 -3.48
N LEU A 43 -7.84 2.86 -2.71
CA LEU A 43 -9.22 3.26 -3.01
C LEU A 43 -9.36 4.02 -4.34
N ARG A 44 -8.43 4.93 -4.66
CA ARG A 44 -8.43 5.64 -5.95
C ARG A 44 -8.20 4.68 -7.11
N GLU A 45 -7.27 3.74 -6.96
CA GLU A 45 -7.00 2.71 -7.96
C GLU A 45 -8.25 1.83 -8.18
N SER A 46 -8.89 1.36 -7.11
CA SER A 46 -10.14 0.59 -7.21
C SER A 46 -11.26 1.36 -7.90
N PHE A 47 -11.38 2.66 -7.62
CA PHE A 47 -12.38 3.51 -8.29
C PHE A 47 -12.11 3.64 -9.79
N ILE A 48 -10.85 3.83 -10.19
CA ILE A 48 -10.46 3.89 -11.61
C ILE A 48 -10.72 2.56 -12.31
N GLN A 49 -10.37 1.43 -11.66
CA GLN A 49 -10.65 0.10 -12.18
C GLN A 49 -12.15 -0.11 -12.41
N LEU A 50 -12.99 0.30 -11.46
CA LEU A 50 -14.43 0.26 -11.59
C LEU A 50 -14.93 1.09 -12.79
N GLN A 51 -14.45 2.32 -12.94
CA GLN A 51 -14.83 3.19 -14.08
C GLN A 51 -14.42 2.59 -15.43
N ASN A 52 -13.28 1.90 -15.48
CA ASN A 52 -12.76 1.29 -16.70
C ASN A 52 -13.34 -0.12 -16.96
N GLY A 53 -14.28 -0.60 -16.13
CA GLY A 53 -14.82 -1.96 -16.23
C GLY A 53 -13.80 -3.06 -15.92
N GLN A 54 -12.70 -2.73 -15.26
CA GLN A 54 -11.64 -3.66 -14.83
C GLN A 54 -12.01 -4.31 -13.48
N THR A 55 -13.22 -4.85 -13.40
CA THR A 55 -13.75 -5.53 -12.21
C THR A 55 -13.95 -7.00 -12.51
N LEU A 56 -13.61 -7.85 -11.55
CA LEU A 56 -13.95 -9.26 -11.61
C LEU A 56 -15.35 -9.46 -11.04
N SER A 57 -16.14 -10.31 -11.69
CA SER A 57 -17.38 -10.85 -11.15
C SER A 57 -17.10 -11.84 -10.02
N SER A 58 -18.10 -12.10 -9.19
CA SER A 58 -17.97 -13.06 -8.08
C SER A 58 -17.55 -14.46 -8.55
N ASP A 59 -18.02 -14.89 -9.71
CA ASP A 59 -17.70 -16.20 -10.27
C ASP A 59 -16.22 -16.25 -10.72
N GLU A 60 -15.74 -15.20 -11.38
CA GLU A 60 -14.33 -15.06 -11.77
C GLU A 60 -13.40 -15.01 -10.55
N VAL A 61 -13.82 -14.32 -9.48
CA VAL A 61 -13.07 -14.30 -8.22
C VAL A 61 -13.01 -15.71 -7.62
N PHE A 62 -14.14 -16.41 -7.54
CA PHE A 62 -14.20 -17.75 -6.95
C PHE A 62 -13.29 -18.73 -7.69
N GLU A 63 -13.38 -18.78 -9.02
CA GLU A 63 -12.53 -19.64 -9.85
C GLU A 63 -11.04 -19.32 -9.68
N SER A 64 -10.67 -18.03 -9.62
CA SER A 64 -9.27 -17.63 -9.44
C SER A 64 -8.68 -18.12 -8.11
N VAL A 65 -9.46 -18.04 -7.03
CA VAL A 65 -9.06 -18.48 -5.69
C VAL A 65 -9.03 -20.00 -5.62
N TYR A 66 -10.04 -20.67 -6.16
CA TYR A 66 -10.12 -22.13 -6.19
C TYR A 66 -8.91 -22.73 -6.92
N MET A 67 -8.58 -22.21 -8.10
CA MET A 67 -7.42 -22.67 -8.88
C MET A 67 -6.09 -22.44 -8.16
N GLN A 68 -5.92 -21.32 -7.45
CA GLN A 68 -4.73 -21.10 -6.62
C GLN A 68 -4.60 -22.12 -5.49
N LEU A 69 -5.71 -22.45 -4.82
CA LEU A 69 -5.71 -23.38 -3.70
C LEU A 69 -5.46 -24.83 -4.14
N GLU A 70 -6.00 -25.24 -5.30
CA GLU A 70 -5.75 -26.57 -5.87
C GLU A 70 -4.33 -26.69 -6.45
N GLY A 71 -3.78 -25.62 -7.05
CA GLY A 71 -2.39 -25.57 -7.48
C GLY A 71 -1.41 -25.71 -6.31
N ALA A 72 -1.66 -25.00 -5.20
CA ALA A 72 -0.82 -25.04 -4.00
C ALA A 72 -0.86 -26.36 -3.22
N LYS A 73 -1.80 -27.27 -3.50
CA LYS A 73 -1.84 -28.62 -2.92
C LYS A 73 -0.99 -29.64 -3.70
N ASN A 74 -0.59 -29.31 -4.92
CA ASN A 74 0.15 -30.20 -5.81
C ASN A 74 1.66 -29.89 -5.89
N ASP A 75 2.13 -28.91 -5.11
CA ASP A 75 3.54 -28.57 -4.86
C ASP A 75 3.95 -28.96 -3.41
#